data_AF-A0A8S1D428-F1
#
_entry.id   AF-A0A8S1D428-F1
#
_cell.length_a   1.000
_cell.length_b   1.000
_cell.length_c   1.000
_cell.angle_alpha   90.00
_cell.angle_beta   90.00
_cell.angle_gamma   90.00
#
_symmetry.space_group_name_H-M   'P 1'
#
loop_
_entity.id
_entity.type
_entity.pdbx_description
1 polymer ?
#
loop_
_entity_poly.entity_id
_entity_poly.type
_entity_poly.pdbx_seq_one_letter_code
_entity_poly.pdbx_strand_id
1 'polypeptide(L)'
;MTERPCTKTELRRAMAELLEALIKMPQVRIKNPDYMRSVFEEVIDGNSQKLQVISDFDQTLTKDHEDGERCLTTFGIFHSTPQLPDGYCEQSEVLYHKYHPMEVHPDLSVEEKTPYMVQWYKDSEQLLVGADVSKENLKNHIYSSKTIFRDGSRDIFDALKKAGVPVLVFSAGVGDVVRHALEKHHMLLDNVRIISNFLNWDSESGKLAGFQGDMIHVFNKNQRAVAAHEEYFSLLANRPNVILMGDNEGDAAMGHGVQNPKAMIKIGFLYHHAKERLEKFMDMFDIVLIDDQTMDVPKYILNYVIGKQNFN
;
A
#
# COMPACT_ATOMS: atom_id res chain seq x y z
N MET A 1 -13.32 30.40 1.68
CA MET A 1 -12.10 31.25 1.70
C MET A 1 -11.15 30.64 0.71
N THR A 2 -10.88 31.33 -0.41
CA THR A 2 -9.94 30.87 -1.43
C THR A 2 -8.52 31.06 -0.92
N GLU A 3 -7.75 29.99 -0.80
CA GLU A 3 -6.33 30.05 -0.42
C GLU A 3 -5.57 30.91 -1.45
N ARG A 4 -4.77 31.85 -0.95
CA ARG A 4 -3.96 32.74 -1.79
C ARG A 4 -2.87 31.90 -2.47
N PRO A 5 -2.65 32.04 -3.80
CA PRO A 5 -1.57 31.32 -4.48
C PRO A 5 -0.22 31.61 -3.83
N CYS A 6 0.56 30.56 -3.55
CA CYS A 6 1.91 30.65 -3.01
C CYS A 6 2.81 31.37 -4.03
N THR A 7 3.63 32.33 -3.58
CA THR A 7 4.55 33.00 -4.52
C THR A 7 5.66 32.02 -4.93
N LYS A 8 6.22 32.17 -6.14
CA LYS A 8 7.34 31.33 -6.61
C LYS A 8 8.53 31.29 -5.64
N THR A 9 8.76 32.38 -4.91
CA THR A 9 9.83 32.47 -3.90
C THR A 9 9.51 31.65 -2.65
N GLU A 10 8.26 31.70 -2.17
CA GLU A 10 7.81 30.90 -1.01
C GLU A 10 7.81 29.41 -1.33
N LEU A 11 7.37 29.03 -2.53
CA LEU A 11 7.40 27.65 -3.01
C LEU A 11 8.84 27.10 -3.03
N ARG A 12 9.78 27.88 -3.60
CA ARG A 12 11.22 27.52 -3.63
C ARG A 12 11.81 27.31 -2.24
N ARG A 13 11.46 28.17 -1.29
CA ARG A 13 11.92 28.03 0.09
C ARG A 13 11.35 26.77 0.75
N ALA A 14 10.04 26.57 0.63
CA ALA A 14 9.34 25.43 1.21
C ALA A 14 9.92 24.08 0.74
N MET A 15 10.20 23.96 -0.55
CA MET A 15 10.84 22.76 -1.13
C MET A 15 12.25 22.52 -0.60
N ALA A 16 13.07 23.58 -0.52
CA ALA A 16 14.43 23.46 -0.04
C ALA A 16 14.45 23.03 1.43
N GLU A 17 13.59 23.61 2.26
CA GLU A 17 13.41 23.22 3.66
C GLU A 17 12.96 21.77 3.79
N LEU A 18 11.97 21.34 3.00
CA LEU A 18 11.47 19.97 2.97
C LEU A 18 12.59 18.97 2.64
N LEU A 19 13.29 19.19 1.52
CA LEU A 19 14.33 18.27 1.05
C LEU A 19 15.53 18.24 2.02
N GLU A 20 15.96 19.39 2.55
CA GLU A 20 17.03 19.44 3.54
C GLU A 20 16.67 18.71 4.83
N ALA A 21 15.42 18.83 5.29
CA ALA A 21 14.96 18.13 6.49
C ALA A 21 14.95 16.61 6.25
N LEU A 22 14.43 16.15 5.12
CA LEU A 22 14.40 14.72 4.78
C LEU A 22 15.80 14.11 4.69
N ILE A 23 16.76 14.78 4.04
CA ILE A 23 18.13 14.26 3.91
C ILE A 23 18.85 14.13 5.27
N LYS A 24 18.47 14.95 6.25
CA LYS A 24 19.05 14.89 7.61
C LYS A 24 18.48 13.75 8.46
N MET A 25 17.39 13.12 8.06
CA MET A 25 16.77 12.01 8.78
C MET A 25 17.59 10.71 8.55
N PRO A 26 18.06 10.04 9.61
CA PRO A 26 19.00 8.92 9.49
C PRO A 26 18.42 7.69 8.77
N GLN A 27 17.09 7.52 8.79
CA GLN A 27 16.38 6.44 8.10
C GLN A 27 16.09 6.73 6.63
N VAL A 28 16.23 7.98 6.18
CA VAL A 28 15.86 8.39 4.83
C VAL A 28 17.03 8.23 3.86
N ARG A 29 16.76 7.67 2.68
CA ARG A 29 17.69 7.64 1.55
C ARG A 29 16.98 8.21 0.32
N ILE A 30 17.65 9.13 -0.39
CA ILE A 30 17.14 9.76 -1.61
C ILE A 30 18.23 9.68 -2.67
N LYS A 31 17.96 9.04 -3.81
CA LYS A 31 18.99 8.79 -4.85
C LYS A 31 19.32 10.07 -5.59
N ASN A 32 18.30 10.84 -5.94
CA ASN A 32 18.40 12.02 -6.77
C ASN A 32 17.68 13.22 -6.13
N PRO A 33 18.37 13.98 -5.25
CA PRO A 33 17.80 15.15 -4.60
C PRO A 33 17.34 16.25 -5.57
N ASP A 34 18.03 16.43 -6.70
CA ASP A 34 17.70 17.47 -7.69
C ASP A 34 16.40 17.13 -8.43
N TYR A 35 16.22 15.86 -8.81
CA TYR A 35 14.95 15.36 -9.33
C TYR A 35 13.84 15.56 -8.29
N MET A 36 14.06 15.16 -7.04
CA MET A 36 13.08 15.30 -5.97
C MET A 36 12.64 16.74 -5.73
N ARG A 37 13.54 17.71 -5.89
CA ARG A 37 13.20 19.14 -5.82
C ARG A 37 12.13 19.50 -6.85
N SER A 38 12.29 19.07 -8.10
CA SER A 38 11.32 19.35 -9.17
C SER A 38 9.97 18.66 -8.94
N VAL A 39 9.99 17.43 -8.39
CA VAL A 39 8.78 16.70 -8.03
C VAL A 39 8.04 17.39 -6.88
N PHE A 40 8.75 17.81 -5.83
CA PHE A 40 8.14 18.57 -4.74
C PHE A 40 7.55 19.90 -5.20
N GLU A 41 8.17 20.58 -6.18
CA GLU A 41 7.63 21.83 -6.75
C GLU A 41 6.24 21.60 -7.31
N GLU A 42 6.13 20.59 -8.16
CA GLU A 42 4.89 20.25 -8.85
C GLU A 42 3.80 19.77 -7.89
N VAL A 43 4.16 18.94 -6.91
CA VAL A 43 3.20 18.40 -5.94
C VAL A 43 2.70 19.50 -5.00
N ILE A 44 3.60 20.35 -4.48
CA ILE A 44 3.21 21.45 -3.57
C ILE A 44 2.40 22.52 -4.30
N ASP A 45 2.80 22.93 -5.52
CA ASP A 45 2.03 23.88 -6.33
C ASP A 45 0.62 23.34 -6.65
N GLY A 46 0.53 22.05 -6.94
CA GLY A 46 -0.72 21.36 -7.23
C GLY A 46 -1.66 21.18 -6.04
N ASN A 47 -1.13 21.22 -4.81
CA ASN A 47 -1.83 21.10 -3.53
C ASN A 47 -2.81 19.90 -3.45
N SER A 48 -3.74 19.92 -2.49
CA SER A 48 -4.74 18.86 -2.31
C SER A 48 -5.67 18.65 -3.51
N GLN A 49 -5.88 19.66 -4.36
CA GLN A 49 -6.80 19.59 -5.50
C GLN A 49 -6.26 18.69 -6.63
N LYS A 50 -4.94 18.64 -6.81
CA LYS A 50 -4.30 17.80 -7.83
C LYS A 50 -3.72 16.49 -7.27
N LEU A 51 -3.75 16.29 -5.97
CA LEU A 51 -3.15 15.13 -5.30
C LEU A 51 -4.11 13.93 -5.28
N GLN A 52 -3.55 12.74 -5.45
CA GLN A 52 -4.11 11.44 -5.06
C GLN A 52 -3.04 10.61 -4.33
N VAL A 53 -3.46 9.69 -3.47
CA VAL A 53 -2.56 8.79 -2.74
C VAL A 53 -2.84 7.34 -3.13
N ILE A 54 -1.79 6.58 -3.43
CA ILE A 54 -1.85 5.14 -3.67
C ILE A 54 -0.91 4.46 -2.68
N SER A 55 -1.41 3.50 -1.92
CA SER A 55 -0.61 2.81 -0.91
C SER A 55 -0.85 1.31 -0.99
N ASP A 56 0.21 0.52 -0.86
CA ASP A 56 0.07 -0.85 -0.40
C ASP A 56 -0.44 -0.87 1.07
N PHE A 57 -0.86 -2.03 1.55
CA PHE A 57 -1.34 -2.23 2.91
C PHE A 57 -0.33 -2.94 3.82
N ASP A 58 0.09 -4.14 3.45
CA ASP A 58 0.86 -5.03 4.34
C ASP A 58 2.29 -4.55 4.42
N GLN A 59 2.83 -4.35 5.62
CA GLN A 59 4.21 -3.84 5.81
C GLN A 59 4.45 -2.45 5.18
N THR A 60 3.39 -1.77 4.69
CA THR A 60 3.38 -0.37 4.21
C THR A 60 2.50 0.53 5.08
N LEU A 61 1.20 0.23 5.21
CA LEU A 61 0.33 0.88 6.20
C LEU A 61 0.45 0.19 7.56
N THR A 62 0.54 -1.14 7.55
CA THR A 62 0.85 -1.92 8.74
C THR A 62 2.35 -1.96 9.01
N LYS A 63 2.73 -2.06 10.29
CA LYS A 63 4.13 -2.20 10.69
C LYS A 63 4.69 -3.51 10.15
N ASP A 64 5.98 -3.51 9.88
CA ASP A 64 6.73 -4.74 9.61
C ASP A 64 6.94 -5.52 10.91
N HIS A 65 7.33 -4.81 11.97
CA HIS A 65 7.53 -5.35 13.30
C HIS A 65 7.12 -4.36 14.40
N GLU A 66 6.87 -4.88 15.60
CA GLU A 66 6.70 -4.10 16.83
C GLU A 66 7.75 -4.61 17.83
N ASP A 67 8.64 -3.74 18.29
CA ASP A 67 9.73 -4.12 19.22
C ASP A 67 10.61 -5.29 18.75
N GLY A 68 10.83 -5.40 17.44
CA GLY A 68 11.60 -6.48 16.79
C GLY A 68 10.81 -7.76 16.50
N GLU A 69 9.58 -7.87 17.02
CA GLU A 69 8.70 -9.01 16.74
C GLU A 69 7.87 -8.74 15.48
N ARG A 70 7.90 -9.68 14.53
CA ARG A 70 7.27 -9.50 13.23
C ARG A 70 5.75 -9.42 13.34
N CYS A 71 5.16 -8.43 12.69
CA CYS A 71 3.72 -8.27 12.59
C CYS A 71 3.13 -9.21 11.54
N LEU A 72 1.88 -9.61 11.73
CA LEU A 72 1.17 -10.43 10.76
C LEU A 72 0.73 -9.58 9.56
N THR A 73 0.89 -10.14 8.36
CA THR A 73 0.24 -9.65 7.15
C THR A 73 -1.25 -10.01 7.15
N THR A 74 -2.01 -9.52 6.17
CA THR A 74 -3.42 -9.90 5.96
C THR A 74 -3.59 -11.41 5.82
N PHE A 75 -2.72 -12.09 5.09
CA PHE A 75 -2.70 -13.55 5.01
C PHE A 75 -2.36 -14.19 6.36
N GLY A 76 -1.39 -13.65 7.11
CA GLY A 76 -1.08 -14.16 8.45
C GLY A 76 -2.27 -14.07 9.42
N ILE A 77 -2.99 -12.94 9.41
CA ILE A 77 -4.23 -12.77 10.18
C ILE A 77 -5.28 -13.77 9.71
N PHE A 78 -5.47 -13.90 8.40
CA PHE A 78 -6.43 -14.85 7.85
C PHE A 78 -6.10 -16.31 8.24
N HIS A 79 -4.84 -16.74 8.12
CA HIS A 79 -4.37 -18.08 8.51
C HIS A 79 -4.56 -18.38 9.99
N SER A 80 -4.61 -17.36 10.84
CA SER A 80 -4.89 -17.53 12.27
C SER A 80 -6.38 -17.71 12.60
N THR A 81 -7.27 -17.73 11.59
CA THR A 81 -8.71 -17.91 11.76
C THR A 81 -9.02 -19.33 12.23
N PRO A 82 -9.65 -19.53 13.42
CA PRO A 82 -9.87 -20.86 13.98
C PRO A 82 -10.76 -21.80 13.17
N GLN A 83 -11.60 -21.26 12.27
CA GLN A 83 -12.55 -22.02 11.46
C GLN A 83 -11.97 -22.51 10.12
N LEU A 84 -10.68 -22.27 9.88
CA LEU A 84 -10.01 -22.83 8.70
C LEU A 84 -9.93 -24.36 8.80
N PRO A 85 -9.95 -25.08 7.66
CA PRO A 85 -9.87 -26.54 7.65
C PRO A 85 -8.59 -27.05 8.33
N ASP A 86 -8.69 -28.20 9.01
CA ASP A 86 -7.51 -28.92 9.51
C ASP A 86 -6.52 -29.18 8.35
N GLY A 87 -5.24 -28.92 8.56
CA GLY A 87 -4.22 -29.08 7.52
C GLY A 87 -4.05 -27.87 6.59
N TYR A 88 -4.91 -26.86 6.67
CA TYR A 88 -4.84 -25.68 5.79
C TYR A 88 -3.51 -24.93 5.95
N CYS A 89 -3.09 -24.69 7.20
CA CYS A 89 -1.85 -23.97 7.47
C CYS A 89 -0.62 -24.73 6.97
N GLU A 90 -0.58 -26.05 7.18
CA GLU A 90 0.48 -26.93 6.70
C GLU A 90 0.55 -26.96 5.17
N GLN A 91 -0.61 -27.02 4.50
CA GLN A 91 -0.67 -26.97 3.03
C GLN A 91 -0.26 -25.60 2.49
N SER A 92 -0.68 -24.51 3.15
CA SER A 92 -0.29 -23.14 2.80
C SER A 92 1.23 -22.94 2.95
N GLU A 93 1.84 -23.50 4.00
CA GLU A 93 3.28 -23.49 4.22
C GLU A 93 4.04 -24.29 3.13
N VAL A 94 3.51 -25.42 2.70
CA VAL A 94 4.06 -26.17 1.55
C VAL A 94 4.04 -25.32 0.27
N LEU A 95 2.95 -24.59 0.00
CA LEU A 95 2.89 -23.68 -1.14
C LEU A 95 3.90 -22.53 -1.00
N TYR A 96 4.03 -21.94 0.19
CA TYR A 96 5.01 -20.90 0.46
C TYR A 96 6.44 -21.37 0.16
N HIS A 97 6.86 -22.53 0.68
CA HIS A 97 8.19 -23.08 0.40
C HIS A 97 8.43 -23.41 -1.08
N LYS A 98 7.37 -23.72 -1.83
CA LYS A 98 7.44 -23.98 -3.26
C LYS A 98 7.62 -22.70 -4.08
N TYR A 99 6.84 -21.65 -3.78
CA TYR A 99 6.71 -20.48 -4.66
C TYR A 99 7.48 -19.25 -4.21
N HIS A 100 7.65 -19.03 -2.90
CA HIS A 100 8.39 -17.86 -2.39
C HIS A 100 9.84 -17.78 -2.90
N PRO A 101 10.60 -18.89 -3.04
CA PRO A 101 11.93 -18.84 -3.64
C PRO A 101 11.94 -18.28 -5.08
N MET A 102 10.86 -18.51 -5.84
CA MET A 102 10.72 -17.99 -7.20
C MET A 102 10.36 -16.50 -7.19
N GLU A 103 9.52 -16.05 -6.25
CA GLU A 103 9.17 -14.64 -6.04
C GLU A 103 10.41 -13.78 -5.81
N VAL A 104 11.28 -14.22 -4.90
CA VAL A 104 12.47 -13.47 -4.47
C VAL A 104 13.72 -13.78 -5.30
N HIS A 105 13.62 -14.63 -6.33
CA HIS A 105 14.77 -15.04 -7.12
C HIS A 105 15.46 -13.81 -7.76
N PRO A 106 16.76 -13.60 -7.55
CA PRO A 106 17.43 -12.39 -8.01
C PRO A 106 17.55 -12.31 -9.54
N ASP A 107 17.74 -13.47 -10.19
CA ASP A 107 18.02 -13.53 -11.63
C ASP A 107 16.79 -13.66 -12.54
N LEU A 108 15.59 -13.86 -11.97
CA LEU A 108 14.37 -14.00 -12.77
C LEU A 108 13.74 -12.62 -13.04
N SER A 109 13.30 -12.39 -14.27
CA SER A 109 12.54 -11.21 -14.64
C SER A 109 11.13 -11.22 -14.03
N VAL A 110 10.46 -10.07 -14.01
CA VAL A 110 9.07 -9.98 -13.56
C VAL A 110 8.15 -10.86 -14.41
N GLU A 111 8.38 -10.90 -15.73
CA GLU A 111 7.65 -11.74 -16.68
C GLU A 111 7.86 -13.23 -16.41
N GLU A 112 9.07 -13.63 -16.05
CA GLU A 112 9.39 -15.03 -15.72
C GLU A 112 8.81 -15.45 -14.36
N LYS A 113 8.75 -14.54 -13.39
CA LYS A 113 8.15 -14.78 -12.06
C LYS A 113 6.62 -14.82 -12.09
N THR A 114 6.01 -14.07 -12.99
CA THR A 114 4.55 -13.89 -13.03
C THR A 114 3.76 -15.21 -13.10
N PRO A 115 4.08 -16.18 -13.99
CA PRO A 115 3.39 -17.47 -14.02
C PRO A 115 3.43 -18.24 -12.70
N TYR A 116 4.53 -18.16 -11.95
CA TYR A 116 4.65 -18.82 -10.65
C TYR A 116 3.74 -18.17 -9.61
N MET A 117 3.65 -16.83 -9.60
CA MET A 117 2.75 -16.12 -8.69
C MET A 117 1.28 -16.41 -9.02
N VAL A 118 0.95 -16.48 -10.32
CA VAL A 118 -0.38 -16.87 -10.77
C VAL A 118 -0.74 -18.27 -10.29
N GLN A 119 0.18 -19.22 -10.41
CA GLN A 119 -0.07 -20.59 -9.95
C GLN A 119 -0.13 -20.68 -8.43
N TRP A 120 0.69 -19.93 -7.70
CA TRP A 120 0.66 -19.90 -6.24
C TRP A 120 -0.72 -19.48 -5.73
N TYR A 121 -1.24 -18.35 -6.21
CA TYR A 121 -2.55 -17.89 -5.75
C TYR A 121 -3.69 -18.83 -6.16
N LYS A 122 -3.62 -19.47 -7.34
CA LYS A 122 -4.59 -20.51 -7.74
C LYS A 122 -4.55 -21.72 -6.80
N ASP A 123 -3.35 -22.21 -6.47
CA ASP A 123 -3.20 -23.32 -5.54
C ASP A 123 -3.72 -22.93 -4.15
N SER A 124 -3.39 -21.72 -3.67
CA SER A 124 -3.88 -21.18 -2.41
C SER A 124 -5.40 -21.04 -2.38
N GLU A 125 -6.02 -20.63 -3.50
CA GLU A 125 -7.47 -20.54 -3.64
C GLU A 125 -8.14 -21.91 -3.52
N GLN A 126 -7.56 -22.97 -4.09
CA GLN A 126 -8.09 -24.33 -3.98
C GLN A 126 -8.10 -24.83 -2.52
N LEU A 127 -7.17 -24.38 -1.68
CA LEU A 127 -7.16 -24.70 -0.25
C LEU A 127 -8.35 -24.07 0.51
N LEU A 128 -8.95 -23.00 -0.03
CA LEU A 128 -10.07 -22.29 0.59
C LEU A 128 -11.44 -22.86 0.22
N VAL A 129 -11.55 -23.50 -0.94
CA VAL A 129 -12.84 -23.94 -1.47
C VAL A 129 -13.48 -24.96 -0.54
N GLY A 130 -14.70 -24.66 -0.10
CA GLY A 130 -15.48 -25.50 0.82
C GLY A 130 -15.17 -25.29 2.30
N ALA A 131 -14.25 -24.38 2.65
CA ALA A 131 -13.98 -24.02 4.04
C ALA A 131 -15.19 -23.32 4.69
N ASP A 132 -15.51 -23.71 5.92
CA ASP A 132 -16.67 -23.22 6.67
C ASP A 132 -16.31 -21.98 7.51
N VAL A 133 -15.80 -20.96 6.82
CA VAL A 133 -15.44 -19.67 7.43
C VAL A 133 -16.55 -18.67 7.12
N SER A 134 -17.43 -18.40 8.07
CA SER A 134 -18.48 -17.39 7.88
C SER A 134 -17.88 -15.97 7.85
N LYS A 135 -18.53 -15.06 7.10
CA LYS A 135 -18.16 -13.63 7.07
C LYS A 135 -18.09 -13.01 8.46
N GLU A 136 -19.05 -13.36 9.32
CA GLU A 136 -19.13 -12.84 10.69
C GLU A 136 -17.98 -13.37 11.57
N ASN A 137 -17.66 -14.67 11.48
CA ASN A 137 -16.55 -15.25 12.24
C ASN A 137 -15.22 -14.64 11.83
N LEU A 138 -14.99 -14.49 10.51
CA LEU A 138 -13.79 -13.84 10.01
C LEU A 138 -13.69 -12.39 10.51
N LYS A 139 -14.79 -11.62 10.42
CA LYS A 139 -14.82 -10.25 10.94
C LYS A 139 -14.50 -10.21 12.43
N ASN A 140 -15.15 -11.05 13.24
CA ASN A 140 -14.91 -11.11 14.69
C ASN A 140 -13.46 -11.45 15.00
N HIS A 141 -12.87 -12.39 14.26
CA HIS A 141 -11.46 -12.77 14.38
C HIS A 141 -10.52 -11.63 14.01
N ILE A 142 -10.78 -10.89 12.94
CA ILE A 142 -9.97 -9.70 12.57
C ILE A 142 -10.08 -8.63 13.67
N TYR A 143 -11.27 -8.45 14.24
CA TYR A 143 -11.48 -7.48 15.31
C TYR A 143 -10.78 -7.87 16.62
N SER A 144 -10.64 -9.17 16.93
CA SER A 144 -9.84 -9.64 18.06
C SER A 144 -8.34 -9.70 17.76
N SER A 145 -7.96 -9.86 16.49
CA SER A 145 -6.56 -9.92 16.04
C SER A 145 -5.83 -8.58 16.18
N LYS A 146 -4.51 -8.66 16.39
CA LYS A 146 -3.64 -7.49 16.51
C LYS A 146 -3.11 -7.07 15.13
N THR A 147 -3.90 -6.30 14.39
CA THR A 147 -3.37 -5.53 13.25
C THR A 147 -2.74 -4.24 13.77
N ILE A 148 -1.47 -4.02 13.47
CA ILE A 148 -0.75 -2.85 13.95
C ILE A 148 -0.39 -1.95 12.77
N PHE A 149 -0.93 -0.74 12.77
CA PHE A 149 -0.60 0.28 11.79
C PHE A 149 0.68 1.02 12.18
N ARG A 150 1.43 1.50 11.18
CA ARG A 150 2.54 2.43 11.41
C ARG A 150 2.06 3.65 12.17
N ASP A 151 2.90 4.14 13.06
CA ASP A 151 2.55 5.27 13.92
C ASP A 151 2.23 6.50 13.06
N GLY A 152 1.11 7.19 13.35
CA GLY A 152 0.65 8.34 12.55
C GLY A 152 -0.19 8.00 11.31
N SER A 153 -0.47 6.72 11.02
CA SER A 153 -1.33 6.33 9.89
C SER A 153 -2.72 6.98 9.96
N ARG A 154 -3.38 6.93 11.13
CA ARG A 154 -4.71 7.52 11.31
C ARG A 154 -4.73 9.01 11.02
N ASP A 155 -3.74 9.75 11.53
CA ASP A 155 -3.63 11.19 11.32
C ASP A 155 -3.56 11.53 9.82
N ILE A 156 -2.83 10.74 9.04
CA ILE A 156 -2.75 10.91 7.58
C ILE A 156 -4.12 10.69 6.93
N PHE A 157 -4.82 9.61 7.27
CA PHE A 157 -6.14 9.32 6.69
C PHE A 157 -7.15 10.43 7.02
N ASP A 158 -7.20 10.88 8.26
CA ASP A 158 -8.06 11.97 8.70
C ASP A 158 -7.72 13.29 7.96
N ALA A 159 -6.43 13.62 7.83
CA ALA A 159 -5.98 14.81 7.12
C ALA A 159 -6.29 14.76 5.62
N LEU A 160 -6.08 13.62 4.96
CA LEU A 160 -6.40 13.41 3.55
C LEU A 160 -7.91 13.52 3.31
N LYS A 161 -8.73 12.97 4.21
CA LYS A 161 -10.18 13.12 4.17
C LYS A 161 -10.60 14.59 4.31
N LYS A 162 -10.06 15.31 5.29
CA LYS A 162 -10.34 16.74 5.52
C LYS A 162 -9.94 17.59 4.30
N ALA A 163 -8.84 17.25 3.65
CA ALA A 163 -8.35 17.91 2.44
C ALA A 163 -9.05 17.43 1.14
N GLY A 164 -9.95 16.45 1.20
CA GLY A 164 -10.65 15.91 0.04
C GLY A 164 -9.74 15.19 -0.95
N VAL A 165 -8.68 14.53 -0.47
CA VAL A 165 -7.72 13.78 -1.28
C VAL A 165 -8.14 12.31 -1.35
N PRO A 166 -8.35 11.74 -2.56
CA PRO A 166 -8.63 10.32 -2.73
C PRO A 166 -7.44 9.45 -2.31
N VAL A 167 -7.76 8.33 -1.66
CA VAL A 167 -6.80 7.31 -1.25
C VAL A 167 -7.19 5.99 -1.88
N LEU A 168 -6.25 5.36 -2.57
CA LEU A 168 -6.36 3.99 -3.03
C LEU A 168 -5.45 3.12 -2.17
N VAL A 169 -6.05 2.17 -1.45
CA VAL A 169 -5.33 1.07 -0.81
C VAL A 169 -5.31 -0.10 -1.80
N PHE A 170 -4.14 -0.40 -2.36
CA PHE A 170 -3.96 -1.40 -3.41
C PHE A 170 -3.09 -2.56 -2.91
N SER A 171 -3.75 -3.60 -2.40
CA SER A 171 -3.11 -4.70 -1.68
C SER A 171 -3.23 -6.02 -2.43
N ALA A 172 -2.14 -6.78 -2.51
CA ALA A 172 -2.15 -8.17 -2.99
C ALA A 172 -2.55 -9.17 -1.89
N GLY A 173 -2.90 -8.68 -0.70
CA GLY A 173 -3.34 -9.46 0.44
C GLY A 173 -4.79 -9.91 0.39
N VAL A 174 -5.34 -10.27 1.56
CA VAL A 174 -6.75 -10.65 1.74
C VAL A 174 -7.59 -9.40 1.96
N GLY A 175 -8.43 -9.05 0.98
CA GLY A 175 -9.19 -7.81 0.94
C GLY A 175 -10.17 -7.62 2.10
N ASP A 176 -10.80 -8.70 2.58
CA ASP A 176 -11.70 -8.64 3.73
C ASP A 176 -10.96 -8.29 5.03
N VAL A 177 -9.71 -8.74 5.17
CA VAL A 177 -8.84 -8.36 6.29
C VAL A 177 -8.46 -6.88 6.18
N VAL A 178 -8.05 -6.41 4.98
CA VAL A 178 -7.76 -4.99 4.73
C VAL A 178 -8.95 -4.11 5.11
N ARG A 179 -10.15 -4.45 4.60
CA ARG A 179 -11.38 -3.70 4.86
C ARG A 179 -11.68 -3.62 6.35
N HIS A 180 -11.75 -4.76 7.04
CA HIS A 180 -12.13 -4.77 8.45
C HIS A 180 -11.05 -4.19 9.36
N ALA A 181 -9.76 -4.28 9.00
CA ALA A 181 -8.70 -3.59 9.72
C ALA A 181 -8.83 -2.06 9.60
N LEU A 182 -9.07 -1.53 8.39
CA LEU A 182 -9.30 -0.10 8.19
C LEU A 182 -10.57 0.37 8.91
N GLU A 183 -11.65 -0.41 8.90
CA GLU A 183 -12.90 -0.11 9.64
C GLU A 183 -12.65 -0.05 11.15
N LYS A 184 -12.00 -1.08 11.71
CA LYS A 184 -11.68 -1.19 13.14
C LYS A 184 -10.87 0.02 13.64
N HIS A 185 -9.95 0.52 12.82
CA HIS A 185 -9.07 1.64 13.16
C HIS A 185 -9.61 3.01 12.70
N HIS A 186 -10.88 3.07 12.25
CA HIS A 186 -11.55 4.29 11.78
C HIS A 186 -10.87 4.98 10.58
N MET A 187 -10.19 4.21 9.73
CA MET A 187 -9.51 4.69 8.52
C MET A 187 -10.23 4.31 7.23
N LEU A 188 -11.29 3.50 7.26
CA LEU A 188 -12.15 3.28 6.10
C LEU A 188 -13.12 4.45 5.92
N LEU A 189 -12.59 5.58 5.42
CA LEU A 189 -13.33 6.81 5.15
C LEU A 189 -13.89 6.80 3.71
N ASP A 190 -14.83 7.68 3.40
CA ASP A 190 -15.50 7.73 2.08
C ASP A 190 -14.57 8.08 0.89
N ASN A 191 -13.41 8.69 1.16
CA ASN A 191 -12.37 9.00 0.18
C ASN A 191 -11.39 7.84 -0.02
N VAL A 192 -11.58 6.73 0.71
CA VAL A 192 -10.71 5.55 0.65
C VAL A 192 -11.37 4.47 -0.21
N ARG A 193 -10.65 4.05 -1.25
CA ARG A 193 -10.99 2.90 -2.08
C ARG A 193 -10.03 1.75 -1.77
N ILE A 194 -10.55 0.53 -1.72
CA ILE A 194 -9.74 -0.69 -1.58
C ILE A 194 -9.83 -1.49 -2.88
N ILE A 195 -8.67 -1.88 -3.40
CA ILE A 195 -8.53 -2.87 -4.47
C ILE A 195 -7.63 -3.98 -3.92
N SER A 196 -8.18 -5.19 -3.77
CA SER A 196 -7.50 -6.34 -3.17
C SER A 196 -8.25 -7.65 -3.47
N ASN A 197 -7.71 -8.80 -3.03
CA ASN A 197 -8.33 -10.11 -3.23
C ASN A 197 -9.42 -10.36 -2.19
N PHE A 198 -10.67 -10.02 -2.51
CA PHE A 198 -11.81 -10.27 -1.64
C PHE A 198 -12.24 -11.73 -1.72
N LEU A 199 -12.55 -12.34 -0.58
CA LEU A 199 -13.05 -13.71 -0.51
C LEU A 199 -14.44 -13.81 -1.15
N ASN A 200 -14.68 -14.91 -1.85
CA ASN A 200 -15.97 -15.24 -2.40
C ASN A 200 -16.66 -16.28 -1.50
N TRP A 201 -17.93 -16.06 -1.20
CA TRP A 201 -18.76 -17.03 -0.47
C TRP A 201 -19.84 -17.53 -1.40
N ASP A 202 -19.97 -18.85 -1.48
CA ASP A 202 -21.03 -19.50 -2.22
C ASP A 202 -22.40 -19.15 -1.59
N SER A 203 -23.34 -18.71 -2.43
CA SER A 203 -24.64 -18.21 -1.95
C SER A 203 -25.56 -19.31 -1.43
N GLU A 204 -25.36 -20.56 -1.82
CA GLU A 204 -26.21 -21.68 -1.43
C GLU A 204 -25.69 -22.35 -0.15
N SER A 205 -24.40 -22.69 -0.11
CA SER A 205 -23.77 -23.38 1.00
C SER A 205 -23.27 -22.45 2.11
N GLY A 206 -23.07 -21.16 1.81
CA GLY A 206 -22.48 -20.19 2.74
C GLY A 206 -20.97 -20.37 2.98
N LYS A 207 -20.33 -21.31 2.27
CA LYS A 207 -18.91 -21.65 2.41
C LYS A 207 -18.03 -20.83 1.48
N LEU A 208 -16.72 -20.81 1.75
CA LEU A 208 -15.77 -20.15 0.86
C LEU A 208 -15.71 -20.84 -0.50
N ALA A 209 -15.68 -20.04 -1.56
CA ALA A 209 -15.64 -20.44 -2.96
C ALA A 209 -14.41 -19.89 -3.71
N GLY A 210 -13.41 -19.39 -2.97
CA GLY A 210 -12.20 -18.78 -3.52
C GLY A 210 -12.18 -17.26 -3.38
N PHE A 211 -11.68 -16.56 -4.39
CA PHE A 211 -11.60 -15.09 -4.44
C PHE A 211 -12.56 -14.50 -5.49
N GLN A 212 -12.91 -13.23 -5.34
CA GLN A 212 -13.74 -12.47 -6.27
C GLN A 212 -12.90 -11.80 -7.35
N GLY A 213 -13.38 -11.85 -8.59
CA GLY A 213 -12.83 -11.06 -9.70
C GLY A 213 -11.44 -11.48 -10.14
N ASP A 214 -10.71 -10.54 -10.74
CA ASP A 214 -9.34 -10.77 -11.20
C ASP A 214 -8.36 -10.75 -10.03
N MET A 215 -7.50 -11.75 -10.00
CA MET A 215 -6.50 -11.95 -8.96
C MET A 215 -5.40 -10.88 -8.98
N ILE A 216 -5.05 -10.39 -7.80
CA ILE A 216 -3.99 -9.41 -7.57
C ILE A 216 -2.83 -10.08 -6.83
N HIS A 217 -1.64 -10.08 -7.43
CA HIS A 217 -0.39 -10.54 -6.84
C HIS A 217 0.67 -9.44 -6.93
N VAL A 218 1.82 -9.66 -6.28
CA VAL A 218 2.90 -8.66 -6.15
C VAL A 218 3.38 -8.03 -7.47
N PHE A 219 3.26 -8.74 -8.61
CA PHE A 219 3.77 -8.27 -9.92
C PHE A 219 2.70 -7.73 -10.88
N ASN A 220 1.40 -7.83 -10.56
CA ASN A 220 0.34 -7.36 -11.46
C ASN A 220 -0.46 -6.15 -10.91
N LYS A 221 0.03 -5.52 -9.83
CA LYS A 221 -0.51 -4.26 -9.31
C LYS A 221 -0.23 -3.10 -10.27
N ASN A 222 -0.95 -3.06 -11.37
CA ASN A 222 -0.81 -2.05 -12.43
C ASN A 222 -2.17 -1.78 -13.09
N GLN A 223 -2.15 -1.04 -14.21
CA GLN A 223 -3.37 -0.65 -14.93
C GLN A 223 -4.33 -1.81 -15.24
N ARG A 224 -3.80 -3.03 -15.48
CA ARG A 224 -4.63 -4.21 -15.80
C ARG A 224 -5.48 -4.64 -14.62
N ALA A 225 -4.91 -4.66 -13.42
CA ALA A 225 -5.61 -5.04 -12.20
C ALA A 225 -6.68 -4.01 -11.77
N VAL A 226 -6.74 -2.86 -12.44
CA VAL A 226 -7.70 -1.81 -12.15
C VAL A 226 -8.67 -1.50 -13.28
N ALA A 227 -8.65 -2.30 -14.37
CA ALA A 227 -9.53 -2.12 -15.52
C ALA A 227 -11.02 -2.20 -15.14
N ALA A 228 -11.37 -3.06 -14.17
CA ALA A 228 -12.73 -3.16 -13.63
C ALA A 228 -13.18 -1.94 -12.80
N HIS A 229 -12.32 -0.92 -12.65
CA HIS A 229 -12.55 0.25 -11.81
C HIS A 229 -12.48 1.57 -12.59
N GLU A 230 -12.74 1.54 -13.90
CA GLU A 230 -12.65 2.71 -14.79
C GLU A 230 -13.39 3.96 -14.26
N GLU A 231 -14.56 3.78 -13.64
CA GLU A 231 -15.32 4.87 -13.00
C GLU A 231 -14.51 5.58 -11.91
N TYR A 232 -13.83 4.83 -11.04
CA TYR A 232 -12.97 5.39 -10.00
C TYR A 232 -11.80 6.16 -10.61
N PHE A 233 -11.12 5.61 -11.61
CA PHE A 233 -9.98 6.29 -12.24
C PHE A 233 -10.39 7.53 -13.04
N SER A 234 -11.60 7.54 -13.60
CA SER A 234 -12.16 8.71 -14.27
C SER A 234 -12.33 9.90 -13.31
N LEU A 235 -12.69 9.64 -12.05
CA LEU A 235 -12.76 10.68 -11.00
C LEU A 235 -11.37 11.24 -10.63
N LEU A 236 -10.30 10.48 -10.91
CA LEU A 236 -8.92 10.85 -10.62
C LEU A 236 -8.22 11.57 -11.78
N ALA A 237 -8.85 11.71 -12.95
CA ALA A 237 -8.25 12.32 -14.13
C ALA A 237 -7.75 13.76 -13.91
N ASN A 238 -8.35 14.50 -12.98
CA ASN A 238 -7.94 15.86 -12.62
C ASN A 238 -6.90 15.91 -11.48
N ARG A 239 -6.39 14.76 -11.03
CA ARG A 239 -5.44 14.63 -9.93
C ARG A 239 -4.11 14.01 -10.40
N PRO A 240 -3.33 14.72 -11.22
CA PRO A 240 -2.15 14.16 -11.87
C PRO A 240 -0.95 13.97 -10.93
N ASN A 241 -1.03 14.46 -9.68
CA ASN A 241 0.04 14.36 -8.70
C ASN A 241 -0.22 13.17 -7.77
N VAL A 242 0.78 12.31 -7.58
CA VAL A 242 0.62 11.04 -6.84
C VAL A 242 1.65 10.94 -5.73
N ILE A 243 1.21 10.56 -4.54
CA ILE A 243 2.10 9.96 -3.53
C ILE A 243 1.84 8.46 -3.54
N LEU A 244 2.88 7.68 -3.86
CA LEU A 244 2.85 6.23 -3.91
C LEU A 244 3.67 5.68 -2.74
N MET A 245 3.10 4.73 -2.00
CA MET A 245 3.76 4.08 -0.86
C MET A 245 3.73 2.56 -1.02
N GLY A 246 4.85 1.89 -0.75
CA GLY A 246 4.97 0.44 -0.81
C GLY A 246 6.21 -0.09 -0.09
N ASP A 247 6.27 -1.39 0.14
CA ASP A 247 7.39 -2.07 0.82
C ASP A 247 8.08 -3.08 -0.10
N ASN A 248 7.49 -3.38 -1.26
CA ASN A 248 8.03 -4.32 -2.24
C ASN A 248 8.28 -3.67 -3.60
N GLU A 249 9.17 -4.28 -4.37
CA GLU A 249 9.56 -3.81 -5.71
C GLU A 249 8.35 -3.66 -6.65
N GLY A 250 7.40 -4.59 -6.54
CA GLY A 250 6.17 -4.57 -7.34
C GLY A 250 5.27 -3.36 -7.05
N ASP A 251 5.36 -2.77 -5.86
CA ASP A 251 4.54 -1.62 -5.48
C ASP A 251 4.96 -0.36 -6.23
N ALA A 252 6.23 -0.24 -6.63
CA ALA A 252 6.71 0.87 -7.45
C ALA A 252 6.00 0.97 -8.82
N ALA A 253 5.34 -0.12 -9.25
CA ALA A 253 4.55 -0.21 -10.48
C ALA A 253 3.05 0.14 -10.30
N MET A 254 2.56 0.33 -9.07
CA MET A 254 1.15 0.73 -8.82
C MET A 254 0.78 2.03 -9.54
N GLY A 255 1.76 2.92 -9.71
CA GLY A 255 1.62 4.17 -10.42
C GLY A 255 1.35 4.03 -11.93
N HIS A 256 1.63 2.89 -12.55
CA HIS A 256 1.41 2.68 -13.99
C HIS A 256 -0.07 2.71 -14.39
N GLY A 257 -0.99 2.52 -13.44
CA GLY A 257 -2.42 2.67 -13.67
C GLY A 257 -2.93 4.12 -13.71
N VAL A 258 -2.09 5.08 -13.31
CA VAL A 258 -2.48 6.49 -13.24
C VAL A 258 -2.52 7.10 -14.63
N GLN A 259 -3.64 7.73 -14.98
CA GLN A 259 -3.80 8.41 -16.26
C GLN A 259 -3.06 9.75 -16.25
N ASN A 260 -2.13 9.95 -17.19
CA ASN A 260 -1.39 11.20 -17.42
C ASN A 260 -0.76 11.82 -16.13
N PRO A 261 0.07 11.07 -15.38
CA PRO A 261 0.69 11.60 -14.18
C PRO A 261 1.63 12.76 -14.52
N LYS A 262 1.59 13.83 -13.71
CA LYS A 262 2.45 15.00 -13.85
C LYS A 262 3.64 14.96 -12.90
N ALA A 263 3.42 14.50 -11.67
CA ALA A 263 4.46 14.23 -10.69
C ALA A 263 4.07 13.03 -9.81
N MET A 264 5.07 12.22 -9.45
CA MET A 264 4.88 11.08 -8.57
C MET A 264 6.01 11.04 -7.57
N ILE A 265 5.67 10.96 -6.28
CA ILE A 265 6.63 10.70 -5.20
C ILE A 265 6.45 9.24 -4.80
N LYS A 266 7.47 8.42 -5.01
CA LYS A 266 7.47 7.01 -4.59
C LYS A 266 8.26 6.85 -3.29
N ILE A 267 7.57 6.39 -2.25
CA ILE A 267 8.12 6.15 -0.92
C ILE A 267 8.17 4.64 -0.69
N GLY A 268 9.38 4.09 -0.54
CA GLY A 268 9.62 2.67 -0.29
C GLY A 268 9.98 2.43 1.17
N PHE A 269 9.24 1.56 1.86
CA PHE A 269 9.60 1.08 3.20
C PHE A 269 10.46 -0.17 3.09
N LEU A 270 11.70 -0.12 3.60
CA LEU A 270 12.67 -1.19 3.46
C LEU A 270 13.18 -1.65 4.83
N TYR A 271 12.78 -2.86 5.20
CA TYR A 271 13.27 -3.55 6.41
C TYR A 271 14.08 -4.80 6.06
N HIS A 272 13.44 -5.78 5.41
CA HIS A 272 14.07 -7.06 5.09
C HIS A 272 15.24 -6.93 4.12
N HIS A 273 16.39 -7.52 4.49
CA HIS A 273 17.62 -7.52 3.68
C HIS A 273 17.98 -6.12 3.17
N ALA A 274 17.83 -5.11 4.05
CA ALA A 274 17.98 -3.72 3.65
C ALA A 274 19.35 -3.44 3.01
N LYS A 275 20.43 -4.07 3.49
CA LYS A 275 21.77 -3.85 2.92
C LYS A 275 21.86 -4.35 1.48
N GLU A 276 21.29 -5.51 1.20
CA GLU A 276 21.36 -6.18 -0.10
C GLU A 276 20.37 -5.55 -1.10
N ARG A 277 19.20 -5.10 -0.62
CA ARG A 277 18.11 -4.59 -1.48
C ARG A 277 18.15 -3.07 -1.67
N LEU A 278 18.92 -2.33 -0.89
CA LEU A 278 18.90 -0.86 -0.89
C LEU A 278 19.13 -0.28 -2.28
N GLU A 279 20.18 -0.71 -2.98
CA GLU A 279 20.51 -0.15 -4.30
C GLU A 279 19.36 -0.29 -5.28
N LYS A 280 18.77 -1.50 -5.35
CA LYS A 280 17.62 -1.77 -6.20
C LYS A 280 16.36 -1.01 -5.78
N PHE A 281 16.12 -0.85 -4.48
CA PHE A 281 15.02 -0.01 -3.98
C PHE A 281 15.20 1.46 -4.37
N MET A 282 16.43 1.98 -4.27
CA MET A 282 16.76 3.35 -4.65
C MET A 282 16.66 3.61 -6.15
N ASP A 283 16.65 2.56 -6.98
CA ASP A 283 16.36 2.65 -8.42
C ASP A 283 14.86 2.74 -8.72
N MET A 284 14.02 2.19 -7.83
CA MET A 284 12.58 2.06 -8.03
C MET A 284 11.76 3.11 -7.27
N PHE A 285 12.25 3.57 -6.12
CA PHE A 285 11.63 4.53 -5.22
C PHE A 285 12.50 5.77 -5.09
N ASP A 286 11.85 6.93 -5.01
CA ASP A 286 12.55 8.21 -4.90
C ASP A 286 13.04 8.49 -3.48
N ILE A 287 12.27 8.01 -2.49
CA ILE A 287 12.56 8.07 -1.06
C ILE A 287 12.48 6.65 -0.51
N VAL A 288 13.56 6.15 0.08
CA VAL A 288 13.59 4.86 0.78
C VAL A 288 13.73 5.10 2.27
N LEU A 289 12.88 4.45 3.07
CA LEU A 289 12.83 4.52 4.52
C LEU A 289 13.35 3.21 5.10
N ILE A 290 14.52 3.26 5.74
CA ILE A 290 15.18 2.09 6.31
C ILE A 290 14.66 1.84 7.71
N ASP A 291 13.98 0.72 7.90
CA ASP A 291 13.44 0.30 9.19
C ASP A 291 12.62 1.41 9.89
N ASP A 292 11.74 2.06 9.12
CA ASP A 292 10.84 3.08 9.63
C ASP A 292 9.46 2.45 9.90
N GLN A 293 9.05 2.41 11.17
CA GLN A 293 7.74 1.90 11.62
C GLN A 293 6.71 3.03 11.81
N THR A 294 6.99 4.23 11.30
CA THR A 294 6.12 5.41 11.39
C THR A 294 5.73 5.95 10.02
N MET A 295 4.74 6.84 10.03
CA MET A 295 4.30 7.61 8.87
C MET A 295 4.83 9.05 8.92
N ASP A 296 5.89 9.32 9.68
CA ASP A 296 6.38 10.69 9.90
C ASP A 296 6.89 11.34 8.62
N VAL A 297 7.60 10.61 7.76
CA VAL A 297 8.07 11.13 6.47
C VAL A 297 6.91 11.43 5.52
N PRO A 298 5.97 10.49 5.24
CA PRO A 298 4.75 10.80 4.49
C PRO A 298 3.95 11.97 5.08
N LYS A 299 3.77 12.01 6.40
CA LYS A 299 3.07 13.08 7.11
C LYS A 299 3.79 14.42 6.94
N TYR A 300 5.11 14.44 7.02
CA TYR A 300 5.92 15.64 6.83
C TYR A 300 5.78 16.18 5.40
N ILE A 301 5.82 15.32 4.39
CA ILE A 301 5.57 15.72 2.99
C ILE A 301 4.16 16.29 2.84
N LEU A 302 3.14 15.57 3.33
CA LEU A 302 1.74 16.00 3.24
C LEU A 302 1.49 17.36 3.93
N ASN A 303 2.17 17.66 5.03
CA ASN A 303 2.07 18.97 5.69
C ASN A 303 2.40 20.15 4.74
N TYR A 304 3.32 19.96 3.80
CA TYR A 304 3.66 20.98 2.80
C TYR A 304 2.66 21.02 1.63
N VAL A 305 2.02 19.89 1.31
CA VAL A 305 1.14 19.77 0.14
C VAL A 305 -0.31 20.15 0.46
N ILE A 306 -0.85 19.67 1.58
CA ILE A 306 -2.24 19.89 1.98
C ILE A 306 -2.36 20.88 3.15
N GLY A 307 -1.25 21.33 3.74
CA GLY A 307 -1.24 22.31 4.81
C GLY A 307 -1.41 21.72 6.22
N LYS A 308 -0.66 22.27 7.17
CA LYS A 308 -0.60 21.81 8.58
C LYS A 308 -1.94 21.84 9.31
N GLN A 309 -2.85 22.73 8.92
CA GLN A 309 -4.19 22.86 9.48
C GLN A 309 -5.02 21.58 9.32
N ASN A 310 -4.65 20.68 8.41
CA ASN A 310 -5.35 19.41 8.21
C ASN A 310 -4.93 18.32 9.19
N PHE A 311 -3.82 18.51 9.92
CA PHE A 311 -3.31 17.58 10.94
C PHE A 311 -3.62 18.02 12.38
N ASN A 312 -4.35 19.14 12.53
CA ASN A 312 -4.83 19.69 13.79
C ASN A 312 -6.35 19.56 13.92
#